data_AF-A0A8H3PKP1-F1
#
_entry.id   AF-A0A8H3PKP1-F1
#
_cell.length_a   1.000
_cell.length_b   1.000
_cell.length_c   1.000
_cell.angle_alpha   90.00
_cell.angle_beta   90.00
_cell.angle_gamma   90.00
#
_symmetry.space_group_name_H-M   'P 1'
#
loop_
_entity.id
_entity.type
_entity.pdbx_description
1 polymer ?
#
loop_
_entity_poly.entity_id
_entity_poly.type
_entity_poly.pdbx_seq_one_letter_code
_entity_poly.pdbx_strand_id
1 'polypeptide(L)'
;MVELYFTVTRPCEAFVINEEVYVLISAHQTFLDVYGNGEFIHHRTSAIRQLPTLVLDRQGQVLRPTINEDIATYAVEQIAEGLYVVRSGNLHVSALPDGRVAFVPHRGTWEIFHLKAYNLALQSILQDLPALPHTISSSAIPKIIHQTSKSLEPPPECQDNINRLMTMNPGWAYRYWSHRDAHDFIYEYYGWEILDAYFKITACYGAARADLFRYLLVYQIGGIYLDVKSSVTTPFDDIVRNDDQYLLSQWRNGEESRYRGFGLHADLVNVIPDGEYQQWHIIAAAGHKFLEAVILRVLRNIDSYRVELDGTGWIGVLRTTGPIAYSLAIHPHRKTQLHRMIDAEKAGFLFKAVPRPETTAHYTTFSIPIVS
;
A
#
# COMPACT_ATOMS: atom_id res chain seq x y z
N MET A 1 -13.37 -35.39 37.87
CA MET A 1 -13.43 -34.42 36.77
C MET A 1 -12.26 -34.75 35.85
N VAL A 2 -12.55 -35.23 34.65
CA VAL A 2 -11.53 -35.67 33.69
C VAL A 2 -11.48 -34.63 32.59
N GLU A 3 -10.35 -33.94 32.48
CA GLU A 3 -9.99 -33.13 31.30
C GLU A 3 -9.66 -34.08 30.14
N LEU A 4 -10.26 -33.85 28.99
CA LEU A 4 -9.88 -34.51 27.73
C LEU A 4 -9.33 -33.44 26.79
N TYR A 5 -8.00 -33.35 26.74
CA TYR A 5 -7.27 -32.69 25.66
C TYR A 5 -7.25 -33.62 24.45
N PHE A 6 -7.86 -33.20 23.34
CA PHE A 6 -7.67 -33.88 22.07
C PHE A 6 -6.42 -33.33 21.39
N THR A 7 -5.33 -34.08 21.52
CA THR A 7 -4.14 -33.92 20.69
C THR A 7 -4.45 -34.56 19.34
N VAL A 8 -4.67 -33.77 18.28
CA VAL A 8 -4.73 -34.33 16.92
C VAL A 8 -3.30 -34.65 16.49
N THR A 9 -2.85 -35.84 16.86
CA THR A 9 -1.67 -36.50 16.33
C THR A 9 -2.11 -37.44 15.20
N ARG A 10 -2.19 -36.89 14.00
CA ARG A 10 -1.89 -37.67 12.80
C ARG A 10 -0.93 -36.86 11.95
N PRO A 11 0.28 -37.37 11.66
CA PRO A 11 0.99 -36.90 10.48
C PRO A 11 0.02 -37.13 9.32
N CYS A 12 -0.33 -36.08 8.57
CA CYS A 12 -0.84 -36.32 7.22
C CYS A 12 0.18 -37.24 6.56
N GLU A 13 -0.25 -38.44 6.17
CA GLU A 13 0.53 -39.31 5.32
C GLU A 13 1.10 -38.45 4.19
N ALA A 14 2.41 -38.57 3.97
CA ALA A 14 3.05 -37.91 2.85
C ALA A 14 2.41 -38.46 1.57
N PHE A 15 1.37 -37.78 1.09
CA PHE A 15 0.75 -38.08 -0.18
C PHE A 15 1.75 -37.76 -1.27
N VAL A 16 2.24 -38.80 -1.93
CA VAL A 16 2.90 -38.67 -3.24
C VAL A 16 1.77 -38.35 -4.22
N ILE A 17 1.59 -37.07 -4.53
CA ILE A 17 0.68 -36.67 -5.60
C ILE A 17 1.36 -37.06 -6.93
N ASN A 18 0.87 -38.14 -7.56
CA ASN A 18 1.33 -38.60 -8.87
C ASN A 18 0.69 -37.82 -10.04
N GLU A 19 -0.17 -36.83 -9.76
CA GLU A 19 -0.92 -36.03 -10.73
C GLU A 19 -0.62 -34.53 -10.55
N GLU A 20 -0.55 -33.76 -11.64
CA GLU A 20 -0.48 -32.30 -11.53
C GLU A 20 -1.77 -31.75 -10.94
N VAL A 21 -1.72 -31.25 -9.71
CA VAL A 21 -2.85 -30.57 -9.07
C VAL A 21 -2.81 -29.07 -9.34
N TYR A 22 -3.99 -28.49 -9.50
CA TYR A 22 -4.21 -27.08 -9.78
C TYR A 22 -4.97 -26.42 -8.63
N VAL A 23 -4.83 -25.12 -8.53
CA VAL A 23 -5.40 -24.28 -7.48
C VAL A 23 -6.00 -23.02 -8.08
N LEU A 24 -6.98 -22.45 -7.39
CA LEU A 24 -7.53 -21.15 -7.71
C LEU A 24 -6.73 -20.05 -7.04
N ILE A 25 -6.05 -19.25 -7.86
CA ILE A 25 -5.22 -18.12 -7.43
C ILE A 25 -5.99 -16.83 -7.66
N SER A 26 -6.23 -16.07 -6.60
CA SER A 26 -6.90 -14.78 -6.69
C SER A 26 -6.10 -13.79 -7.54
N ALA A 27 -6.71 -12.66 -7.87
CA ALA A 27 -6.02 -11.48 -8.37
C ALA A 27 -5.03 -10.88 -7.36
N HIS A 28 -4.65 -11.57 -6.27
CA HIS A 28 -3.66 -11.16 -5.29
C HIS A 28 -2.54 -12.20 -5.09
N GLN A 29 -2.43 -13.18 -5.98
CA GLN A 29 -1.53 -14.33 -5.82
C GLN A 29 -1.76 -15.12 -4.50
N THR A 30 -2.98 -15.06 -3.94
CA THR A 30 -3.40 -15.87 -2.79
C THR A 30 -4.20 -17.08 -3.25
N PHE A 31 -4.21 -18.13 -2.44
CA PHE A 31 -4.91 -19.37 -2.74
C PHE A 31 -6.28 -19.31 -2.12
N LEU A 32 -7.32 -19.56 -2.92
CA LEU A 32 -8.62 -19.87 -2.36
C LEU A 32 -8.60 -21.29 -1.81
N ASP A 33 -8.99 -21.44 -0.55
CA ASP A 33 -9.07 -22.71 0.14
C ASP A 33 -10.41 -22.84 0.89
N VAL A 34 -10.74 -24.04 1.35
CA VAL A 34 -12.01 -24.37 2.01
C VAL A 34 -11.72 -25.14 3.30
N TYR A 35 -12.16 -24.61 4.44
CA TYR A 35 -12.09 -25.32 5.71
C TYR A 35 -13.02 -26.53 5.73
N GLY A 36 -12.74 -27.50 6.61
CA GLY A 36 -13.56 -28.70 6.81
C GLY A 36 -15.04 -28.47 7.18
N ASN A 37 -15.46 -27.23 7.46
CA ASN A 37 -16.83 -26.80 7.70
C ASN A 37 -17.50 -26.11 6.49
N GLY A 38 -16.86 -26.09 5.31
CA GLY A 38 -17.39 -25.50 4.08
C GLY A 38 -17.12 -23.99 3.93
N GLU A 39 -16.47 -23.35 4.90
CA GLU A 39 -16.15 -21.92 4.82
C GLU A 39 -14.94 -21.68 3.91
N PHE A 40 -15.07 -20.67 3.04
CA PHE A 40 -13.96 -20.20 2.22
C PHE A 40 -12.99 -19.34 3.03
N ILE A 41 -11.73 -19.60 2.78
CA ILE A 41 -10.61 -18.80 3.22
C ILE A 41 -9.74 -18.50 2.02
N HIS A 42 -9.02 -17.39 2.06
CA HIS A 42 -7.92 -17.24 1.13
C HIS A 42 -6.68 -16.80 1.88
N HIS A 43 -5.67 -17.67 1.83
CA HIS A 43 -4.45 -17.50 2.59
C HIS A 43 -3.31 -17.10 1.68
N ARG A 44 -2.39 -16.34 2.27
CA ARG A 44 -1.06 -16.19 1.70
C ARG A 44 -0.35 -17.51 1.68
N THR A 45 0.44 -17.67 0.63
CA THR A 45 1.12 -18.93 0.41
C THR A 45 2.32 -19.17 1.32
N SER A 46 2.83 -18.13 1.99
CA SER A 46 3.84 -18.24 3.04
C SER A 46 3.35 -18.91 4.33
N ALA A 47 2.03 -19.04 4.54
CA ALA A 47 1.44 -19.74 5.68
C ALA A 47 1.19 -21.24 5.39
N ILE A 48 1.43 -21.69 4.16
CA ILE A 48 1.07 -23.03 3.70
C ILE A 48 2.13 -24.04 4.16
N ARG A 49 1.81 -24.74 5.25
CA ARG A 49 2.59 -25.89 5.75
C ARG A 49 2.05 -27.23 5.23
N GLN A 50 0.93 -27.21 4.50
CA GLN A 50 0.18 -28.38 4.02
C GLN A 50 -0.47 -28.08 2.67
N LEU A 51 -0.77 -29.09 1.86
CA LEU A 51 -1.51 -28.91 0.61
C LEU A 51 -2.85 -28.18 0.83
N PRO A 52 -3.25 -27.25 -0.06
CA PRO A 52 -4.58 -26.65 -0.05
C PRO A 52 -5.66 -27.73 -0.05
N THR A 53 -6.76 -27.44 0.64
CA THR A 53 -7.93 -28.33 0.78
C THR A 53 -8.81 -28.29 -0.47
N LEU A 54 -8.88 -27.13 -1.15
CA LEU A 54 -9.48 -26.99 -2.48
C LEU A 54 -8.41 -27.18 -3.56
N VAL A 55 -8.47 -28.31 -4.27
CA VAL A 55 -7.60 -28.59 -5.43
C VAL A 55 -8.44 -29.06 -6.61
N LEU A 56 -7.97 -28.72 -7.80
CA LEU A 56 -8.64 -28.95 -9.07
C LEU A 56 -7.72 -29.70 -10.03
N ASP A 57 -8.30 -30.29 -11.07
CA ASP A 57 -7.54 -30.77 -12.22
C ASP A 57 -7.24 -29.62 -13.20
N ARG A 58 -6.53 -29.94 -14.29
CA ARG A 58 -6.18 -28.98 -15.34
C ARG A 58 -7.40 -28.39 -16.07
N GLN A 59 -8.54 -29.07 -16.03
CA GLN A 59 -9.80 -28.64 -16.62
C GLN A 59 -10.64 -27.80 -15.64
N GLY A 60 -10.17 -27.63 -14.40
CA GLY A 60 -10.87 -26.90 -13.34
C GLY A 60 -12.01 -27.69 -12.71
N GLN A 61 -12.02 -29.02 -12.86
CA GLN A 61 -12.90 -29.89 -12.06
C GLN A 61 -12.32 -30.01 -10.65
N VAL A 62 -13.19 -29.92 -9.66
CA VAL A 62 -12.80 -30.02 -8.25
C VAL A 62 -12.41 -31.47 -7.94
N LEU A 63 -11.15 -31.68 -7.56
CA LEU A 63 -10.61 -32.97 -7.12
C LEU A 63 -10.82 -33.19 -5.61
N ARG A 64 -10.84 -32.10 -4.82
CA ARG A 64 -11.11 -32.05 -3.37
C ARG A 64 -11.74 -30.70 -3.00
N PRO A 65 -12.72 -30.66 -2.07
CA PRO A 65 -12.55 -31.14 -0.69
C PRO A 65 -13.48 -32.30 -0.26
N THR A 66 -13.01 -33.24 0.57
CA THR A 66 -13.92 -34.12 1.33
C THR A 66 -14.51 -33.33 2.50
N ILE A 67 -15.65 -32.71 2.28
CA ILE A 67 -16.55 -32.32 3.38
C ILE A 67 -17.89 -32.92 3.02
N ASN A 68 -18.52 -33.60 3.98
CA ASN A 68 -19.81 -34.26 3.88
C ASN A 68 -20.73 -33.58 2.87
N GLU A 69 -21.38 -34.39 2.02
CA GLU A 69 -22.29 -34.00 0.93
C GLU A 69 -23.38 -32.97 1.33
N ASP A 70 -23.50 -32.65 2.62
CA ASP A 70 -24.47 -31.73 3.21
C ASP A 70 -23.95 -30.31 3.58
N ILE A 71 -22.67 -29.95 3.39
CA ILE A 71 -22.11 -28.72 4.00
C ILE A 71 -21.53 -27.65 3.05
N ALA A 72 -21.45 -27.82 1.72
CA ALA A 72 -21.03 -26.69 0.87
C ALA A 72 -21.74 -26.58 -0.50
N THR A 73 -22.51 -25.50 -0.66
CA THR A 73 -23.35 -25.14 -1.82
C THR A 73 -22.62 -24.21 -2.81
N TYR A 74 -21.38 -24.53 -3.17
CA TYR A 74 -20.62 -23.71 -4.11
C TYR A 74 -20.34 -24.37 -5.46
N ALA A 75 -20.22 -23.54 -6.49
CA ALA A 75 -19.86 -23.94 -7.85
C ALA A 75 -18.59 -23.22 -8.29
N VAL A 76 -17.66 -23.96 -8.89
CA VAL A 76 -16.50 -23.40 -9.59
C VAL A 76 -16.84 -23.38 -11.08
N GLU A 77 -16.90 -22.19 -11.66
CA GLU A 77 -17.32 -21.99 -13.05
C GLU A 77 -16.20 -21.35 -13.86
N GLN A 78 -15.84 -21.96 -14.99
CA GLN A 78 -14.90 -21.36 -15.93
C GLN A 78 -15.59 -20.23 -16.71
N ILE A 79 -14.97 -19.05 -16.74
CA ILE A 79 -15.50 -17.88 -17.46
C ILE A 79 -14.66 -17.49 -18.67
N ALA A 80 -13.39 -17.89 -18.70
CA ALA A 80 -12.50 -17.81 -19.86
C ALA A 80 -11.35 -18.83 -19.70
N GLU A 81 -10.47 -18.95 -20.68
CA GLU A 81 -9.30 -19.83 -20.58
C GLU A 81 -8.47 -19.48 -19.34
N GLY A 82 -8.32 -20.44 -18.42
CA GLY A 82 -7.61 -20.24 -17.16
C GLY A 82 -8.28 -19.34 -16.12
N LEU A 83 -9.44 -18.73 -16.42
CA LEU A 83 -10.17 -17.83 -15.51
C LEU A 83 -11.46 -18.48 -15.00
N TYR A 84 -11.62 -18.44 -13.68
CA TYR A 84 -12.70 -19.09 -12.96
C TYR A 84 -13.36 -18.12 -11.98
N VAL A 85 -14.63 -18.38 -11.67
CA VAL A 85 -15.34 -17.76 -10.56
C VAL A 85 -15.79 -18.85 -9.60
N VAL A 86 -15.95 -18.49 -8.33
CA VAL A 86 -16.56 -19.38 -7.34
C VAL A 86 -17.85 -18.74 -6.85
N ARG A 87 -18.95 -19.49 -6.87
CA ARG A 87 -20.29 -18.99 -6.51
C ARG A 87 -20.85 -19.76 -5.34
N SER A 88 -21.47 -19.06 -4.40
CA SER A 88 -22.31 -19.66 -3.35
C SER A 88 -23.74 -19.16 -3.54
N GLY A 89 -24.60 -20.03 -4.09
CA GLY A 89 -25.90 -19.63 -4.63
C GLY A 89 -25.79 -18.51 -5.67
N ASN A 90 -26.46 -17.37 -5.43
CA ASN A 90 -26.46 -16.21 -6.34
C ASN A 90 -25.28 -15.25 -6.13
N LEU A 91 -24.42 -15.51 -5.13
CA LEU A 91 -23.32 -14.61 -4.78
C LEU A 91 -22.00 -15.15 -5.33
N HIS A 92 -21.11 -14.24 -5.71
CA HIS A 92 -19.73 -14.54 -6.07
C HIS A 92 -18.85 -14.45 -4.83
N VAL A 93 -17.95 -15.41 -4.69
CA VAL A 93 -16.86 -15.40 -3.71
C VAL A 93 -15.84 -14.35 -4.15
N SER A 94 -15.61 -13.37 -3.29
CA SER A 94 -14.67 -12.27 -3.47
C SER A 94 -13.47 -12.48 -2.56
N ALA A 95 -12.28 -12.63 -3.15
CA ALA A 95 -11.03 -12.73 -2.39
C ALA A 95 -10.56 -11.32 -2.02
N LEU A 96 -10.99 -10.83 -0.85
CA LEU A 96 -10.67 -9.47 -0.44
C LEU A 96 -9.16 -9.31 -0.18
N PRO A 97 -8.56 -8.19 -0.58
CA PRO A 97 -7.14 -7.95 -0.41
C PRO A 97 -6.59 -7.99 1.04
N ASP A 98 -7.41 -8.19 2.07
CA ASP A 98 -6.98 -8.32 3.47
C ASP A 98 -6.98 -9.78 3.97
N GLY A 99 -7.10 -10.76 3.07
CA GLY A 99 -7.15 -12.18 3.43
C GLY A 99 -8.54 -12.68 3.84
N ARG A 100 -9.56 -11.81 3.83
CA ARG A 100 -10.96 -12.22 4.07
C ARG A 100 -11.66 -12.60 2.78
N VAL A 101 -12.69 -13.42 2.90
CA VAL A 101 -13.60 -13.73 1.81
C VAL A 101 -14.91 -12.95 2.03
N ALA A 102 -15.41 -12.31 0.97
CA ALA A 102 -16.73 -11.71 0.95
C ALA A 102 -17.62 -12.39 -0.09
N PHE A 103 -18.93 -12.17 0.01
CA PHE A 103 -19.91 -12.66 -0.94
C PHE A 103 -20.64 -11.48 -1.56
N VAL A 104 -20.52 -11.32 -2.88
CA VAL A 104 -21.04 -10.15 -3.59
C VAL A 104 -22.01 -10.54 -4.70
N PRO A 105 -23.06 -9.74 -4.98
CA PRO A 105 -24.05 -10.06 -6.01
C PRO A 105 -23.53 -9.89 -7.43
N HIS A 106 -22.39 -9.23 -7.62
CA HIS A 106 -21.85 -8.88 -8.94
C HIS A 106 -20.41 -9.34 -9.08
N ARG A 107 -20.03 -9.76 -10.29
CA ARG A 107 -18.66 -10.12 -10.65
C ARG A 107 -17.85 -8.85 -10.93
N GLY A 108 -16.81 -8.62 -10.15
CA GLY A 108 -15.73 -7.68 -10.41
C GLY A 108 -14.40 -8.41 -10.61
N THR A 109 -13.29 -7.73 -10.35
CA THR A 109 -11.94 -8.29 -10.53
C THR A 109 -11.56 -9.28 -9.42
N TRP A 110 -12.03 -9.07 -8.18
CA TRP A 110 -11.63 -9.88 -7.02
C TRP A 110 -12.39 -11.21 -6.91
N GLU A 111 -13.42 -11.38 -7.73
CA GLU A 111 -14.21 -12.60 -7.86
C GLU A 111 -13.67 -13.53 -8.96
N ILE A 112 -12.60 -13.12 -9.65
CA ILE A 112 -11.94 -13.89 -10.72
C ILE A 112 -10.68 -14.54 -10.16
N PHE A 113 -10.59 -15.85 -10.36
CA PHE A 113 -9.48 -16.69 -9.96
C PHE A 113 -8.79 -17.26 -11.19
N HIS A 114 -7.47 -17.37 -11.13
CA HIS A 114 -6.63 -18.01 -12.13
C HIS A 114 -6.36 -19.45 -11.72
N LEU A 115 -6.62 -20.39 -12.61
CA LEU A 115 -6.21 -21.77 -12.41
C LEU A 115 -4.71 -21.89 -12.66
N LYS A 116 -3.93 -22.27 -11.64
CA LYS A 116 -2.48 -22.49 -11.75
C LYS A 116 -2.09 -23.86 -11.22
N ALA A 117 -1.08 -24.47 -11.84
CA ALA A 117 -0.45 -25.67 -11.31
C ALA A 117 0.17 -25.36 -9.95
N TYR A 118 -0.08 -26.21 -8.96
CA TYR A 118 0.27 -25.97 -7.56
C TYR A 118 1.78 -25.83 -7.34
N ASN A 119 2.59 -26.65 -8.03
CA ASN A 119 4.05 -26.60 -7.97
C ASN A 119 4.63 -25.28 -8.53
N LEU A 120 4.10 -24.79 -9.65
CA LEU A 120 4.50 -23.50 -10.24
C LEU A 120 4.06 -22.34 -9.37
N ALA A 121 2.86 -22.44 -8.80
CA ALA A 121 2.39 -21.49 -7.80
C ALA A 121 3.39 -21.48 -6.64
N LEU A 122 3.66 -22.61 -5.97
CA LEU A 122 4.67 -22.79 -4.90
C LEU A 122 6.05 -22.21 -5.22
N GLN A 123 6.58 -22.44 -6.43
CA GLN A 123 7.88 -21.91 -6.83
C GLN A 123 7.90 -20.37 -6.86
N SER A 124 6.83 -19.73 -7.34
CA SER A 124 6.71 -18.27 -7.34
C SER A 124 6.63 -17.62 -5.96
N ILE A 125 6.40 -18.42 -4.90
CA ILE A 125 6.25 -17.95 -3.51
C ILE A 125 7.52 -18.11 -2.70
N LEU A 126 8.28 -19.16 -2.96
CA LEU A 126 9.54 -19.43 -2.26
C LEU A 126 10.67 -18.52 -2.74
N GLN A 127 10.42 -17.76 -3.80
CA GLN A 127 11.31 -16.72 -4.30
C GLN A 127 10.81 -15.36 -3.81
N ASP A 128 11.65 -14.76 -2.95
CA ASP A 128 11.85 -13.32 -2.81
C ASP A 128 11.14 -12.57 -1.67
N LEU A 129 11.92 -11.75 -0.97
CA LEU A 129 11.47 -10.48 -0.38
C LEU A 129 11.06 -9.56 -1.54
N PRO A 130 10.17 -8.58 -1.35
CA PRO A 130 9.74 -7.74 -2.46
C PRO A 130 10.94 -6.98 -3.03
N ALA A 131 11.45 -7.44 -4.17
CA ALA A 131 12.30 -6.65 -5.01
C ALA A 131 11.39 -5.57 -5.60
N LEU A 132 11.66 -4.30 -5.27
CA LEU A 132 10.98 -3.21 -5.94
C LEU A 132 11.20 -3.40 -7.45
N PRO A 133 10.14 -3.30 -8.28
CA PRO A 133 10.29 -3.41 -9.71
C PRO A 133 11.40 -2.47 -10.17
N HIS A 134 12.22 -2.90 -11.13
CA HIS A 134 13.19 -2.03 -11.76
C HIS A 134 12.45 -0.98 -12.60
N THR A 135 12.01 0.10 -11.95
CA THR A 135 11.46 1.28 -12.62
C THR A 135 12.58 1.92 -13.44
N ILE A 136 12.31 2.25 -14.71
CA ILE A 136 13.26 3.01 -15.53
C ILE A 136 13.44 4.38 -14.86
N SER A 137 14.63 4.63 -14.32
CA SER A 137 14.95 5.92 -13.72
C SER A 137 14.84 7.01 -14.78
N SER A 138 13.97 7.99 -14.54
CA SER A 138 13.86 9.18 -15.38
C SER A 138 14.91 10.20 -14.97
N SER A 139 15.49 10.91 -15.94
CA SER A 139 16.41 12.01 -15.66
C SER A 139 15.70 13.33 -15.32
N ALA A 140 14.37 13.40 -15.45
CA ALA A 140 13.57 14.60 -15.20
C ALA A 140 12.25 14.28 -14.49
N ILE A 141 11.73 15.27 -13.75
CA ILE A 141 10.41 15.19 -13.10
C ILE A 141 9.31 15.32 -14.17
N PRO A 142 8.44 14.31 -14.35
CA PRO A 142 7.34 14.40 -15.31
C PRO A 142 6.28 15.42 -14.87
N LYS A 143 5.63 16.07 -15.84
CA LYS A 143 4.59 17.09 -15.59
C LYS A 143 3.25 16.48 -15.17
N ILE A 144 3.22 15.84 -14.00
CA ILE A 144 2.04 15.20 -13.43
C ILE A 144 1.86 15.65 -11.98
N ILE A 145 0.64 16.02 -11.61
CA ILE A 145 0.24 16.39 -10.25
C ILE A 145 -0.61 15.26 -9.68
N HIS A 146 -0.26 14.78 -8.49
CA HIS A 146 -0.93 13.72 -7.76
C HIS A 146 -1.51 14.27 -6.47
N GLN A 147 -2.80 14.00 -6.21
CA GLN A 147 -3.42 14.20 -4.91
C GLN A 147 -4.24 12.97 -4.55
N THR A 148 -4.32 12.62 -3.26
CA THR A 148 -5.06 11.46 -2.78
C THR A 148 -5.94 11.78 -1.60
N SER A 149 -7.06 11.06 -1.48
CA SER A 149 -7.89 11.06 -0.28
C SER A 149 -8.56 9.70 -0.09
N LYS A 150 -9.25 9.52 1.04
CA LYS A 150 -9.97 8.27 1.34
C LYS A 150 -11.16 8.02 0.40
N SER A 151 -11.78 9.09 -0.07
CA SER A 151 -13.04 9.04 -0.82
C SER A 151 -12.81 8.68 -2.30
N LEU A 152 -13.83 8.10 -2.94
CA LEU A 152 -13.80 7.80 -4.38
C LEU A 152 -13.67 9.06 -5.23
N GLU A 153 -14.31 10.14 -4.79
CA GLU A 153 -14.21 11.47 -5.39
C GLU A 153 -13.42 12.41 -4.47
N PRO A 154 -12.82 13.49 -5.00
CA PRO A 154 -12.19 14.51 -4.18
C PRO A 154 -13.14 15.07 -3.11
N PRO A 155 -12.64 15.40 -1.89
CA PRO A 155 -13.47 16.04 -0.88
C PRO A 155 -14.05 17.36 -1.42
N PRO A 156 -15.36 17.62 -1.28
CA PRO A 156 -16.00 18.81 -1.86
C PRO A 156 -15.32 20.12 -1.42
N GLU A 157 -14.84 20.20 -0.17
CA GLU A 157 -14.14 21.39 0.32
C GLU A 157 -12.79 21.65 -0.38
N CYS A 158 -12.23 20.65 -1.07
CA CYS A 158 -10.98 20.76 -1.81
C CYS A 158 -11.20 21.08 -3.30
N GLN A 159 -12.43 21.07 -3.81
CA GLN A 159 -12.69 21.19 -5.25
C GLN A 159 -12.20 22.52 -5.83
N ASP A 160 -12.45 23.64 -5.15
CA ASP A 160 -11.97 24.95 -5.60
C ASP A 160 -10.44 25.04 -5.60
N ASN A 161 -9.80 24.40 -4.60
CA ASN A 161 -8.35 24.31 -4.52
C ASN A 161 -7.77 23.50 -5.70
N ILE A 162 -8.39 22.37 -6.02
CA ILE A 162 -8.01 21.52 -7.18
C ILE A 162 -8.19 22.29 -8.49
N ASN A 163 -9.33 22.97 -8.66
CA ASN A 163 -9.61 23.79 -9.85
C ASN A 163 -8.57 24.90 -10.04
N ARG A 164 -8.19 25.58 -8.95
CA ARG A 164 -7.11 26.59 -8.96
C ARG A 164 -5.78 25.98 -9.35
N LEU A 165 -5.44 24.83 -8.78
CA LEU A 165 -4.19 24.12 -9.06
C LEU A 165 -4.07 23.74 -10.54
N MET A 166 -5.14 23.20 -11.14
CA MET A 166 -5.19 22.88 -12.56
C MET A 166 -5.13 24.12 -13.46
N THR A 167 -5.89 25.17 -13.10
CA THR A 167 -5.92 26.43 -13.88
C THR A 167 -4.56 27.12 -13.91
N MET A 168 -3.82 27.09 -12.80
CA MET A 168 -2.49 27.70 -12.71
C MET A 168 -1.39 26.88 -13.41
N ASN A 169 -1.65 25.58 -13.65
CA ASN A 169 -0.67 24.65 -14.23
C ASN A 169 -1.26 23.92 -15.45
N PRO A 170 -1.67 24.64 -16.52
CA PRO A 170 -2.36 24.03 -17.67
C PRO A 170 -1.51 23.02 -18.44
N GLY A 171 -0.18 23.09 -18.31
CA GLY A 171 0.76 22.13 -18.91
C GLY A 171 1.02 20.87 -18.06
N TRP A 172 0.36 20.73 -16.91
CA TRP A 172 0.54 19.62 -15.97
C TRP A 172 -0.71 18.75 -15.92
N ALA A 173 -0.54 17.43 -16.11
CA ALA A 173 -1.64 16.49 -16.00
C ALA A 173 -2.02 16.29 -14.52
N TYR A 174 -3.28 16.50 -14.17
CA TYR A 174 -3.78 16.25 -12.82
C TYR A 174 -4.33 14.82 -12.67
N ARG A 175 -3.98 14.14 -11.58
CA ARG A 175 -4.48 12.81 -11.22
C ARG A 175 -4.90 12.78 -9.76
N TYR A 176 -6.16 12.47 -9.53
CA TYR A 176 -6.71 12.15 -8.22
C TYR A 176 -6.66 10.65 -7.98
N TRP A 177 -6.36 10.24 -6.74
CA TRP A 177 -6.26 8.85 -6.33
C TRP A 177 -7.10 8.62 -5.07
N SER A 178 -8.16 7.84 -5.20
CA SER A 178 -8.94 7.36 -4.07
C SER A 178 -8.20 6.26 -3.29
N HIS A 179 -8.75 5.86 -2.15
CA HIS A 179 -8.24 4.71 -1.40
C HIS A 179 -8.27 3.41 -2.22
N ARG A 180 -9.29 3.26 -3.09
CA ARG A 180 -9.39 2.12 -4.00
C ARG A 180 -8.29 2.17 -5.05
N ASP A 181 -8.09 3.32 -5.68
CA ASP A 181 -7.04 3.49 -6.69
C ASP A 181 -5.66 3.21 -6.09
N ALA A 182 -5.44 3.56 -4.82
CA ALA A 182 -4.20 3.23 -4.12
C ALA A 182 -3.98 1.71 -4.01
N HIS A 183 -5.01 0.93 -3.69
CA HIS A 183 -4.88 -0.54 -3.63
C HIS A 183 -4.58 -1.13 -5.00
N ASP A 184 -5.37 -0.74 -6.00
CA ASP A 184 -5.24 -1.24 -7.37
C ASP A 184 -3.85 -0.88 -7.93
N PHE A 185 -3.38 0.34 -7.67
CA PHE A 185 -2.05 0.79 -8.05
C PHE A 185 -0.93 -0.01 -7.38
N ILE A 186 -1.00 -0.19 -6.05
CA ILE A 186 0.06 -0.91 -5.33
C ILE A 186 0.12 -2.36 -5.82
N TYR A 187 -1.03 -3.01 -6.01
CA TYR A 187 -1.06 -4.36 -6.54
C TYR A 187 -0.47 -4.44 -7.95
N GLU A 188 -0.94 -3.58 -8.86
CA GLU A 188 -0.53 -3.60 -10.27
C GLU A 188 0.97 -3.39 -10.43
N TYR A 189 1.55 -2.44 -9.70
CA TYR A 189 2.95 -2.06 -9.89
C TYR A 189 3.91 -2.79 -8.97
N TYR A 190 3.50 -3.18 -7.76
CA TYR A 190 4.39 -3.73 -6.74
C TYR A 190 4.00 -5.11 -6.24
N GLY A 191 2.88 -5.65 -6.72
CA GLY A 191 2.38 -6.94 -6.32
C GLY A 191 1.83 -6.97 -4.90
N TRP A 192 1.46 -8.16 -4.50
CA TRP A 192 0.76 -8.41 -3.25
C TRP A 192 1.57 -8.11 -2.00
N GLU A 193 2.88 -8.36 -2.01
CA GLU A 193 3.71 -8.23 -0.81
C GLU A 193 3.73 -6.80 -0.27
N ILE A 194 3.81 -5.82 -1.18
CA ILE A 194 3.75 -4.41 -0.83
C ILE A 194 2.33 -3.99 -0.46
N LEU A 195 1.32 -4.50 -1.18
CA LEU A 195 -0.08 -4.25 -0.84
C LEU A 195 -0.42 -4.79 0.56
N ASP A 196 0.13 -5.94 0.92
CA ASP A 196 -0.06 -6.49 2.24
C ASP A 196 0.60 -5.64 3.34
N ALA A 197 1.85 -5.19 3.12
CA ALA A 197 2.49 -4.28 4.06
C ALA A 197 1.65 -3.01 4.27
N TYR A 198 0.99 -2.54 3.21
CA TYR A 198 0.02 -1.45 3.30
C TYR A 198 -1.22 -1.83 4.13
N PHE A 199 -1.74 -3.06 4.04
CA PHE A 199 -2.89 -3.51 4.85
C PHE A 199 -2.58 -3.76 6.31
N LYS A 200 -1.35 -4.18 6.62
CA LYS A 200 -0.85 -4.28 7.99
C LYS A 200 -0.94 -2.94 8.74
N ILE A 201 -0.93 -1.80 8.03
CA ILE A 201 -1.22 -0.49 8.63
C ILE A 201 -2.70 -0.43 9.02
N THR A 202 -2.99 -0.33 10.32
CA THR A 202 -4.35 -0.29 10.88
C THR A 202 -5.20 0.79 10.19
N ALA A 203 -6.38 0.43 9.71
CA ALA A 203 -7.20 1.25 8.80
C ALA A 203 -7.59 2.65 9.34
N CYS A 204 -7.62 2.83 10.67
CA CYS A 204 -7.89 4.14 11.26
C CYS A 204 -6.75 5.16 11.02
N TYR A 205 -5.52 4.68 10.80
CA TYR A 205 -4.34 5.50 10.44
C TYR A 205 -4.27 5.78 8.93
N GLY A 206 -5.30 6.43 8.41
CA GLY A 206 -5.35 6.81 7.00
C GLY A 206 -4.17 7.69 6.54
N ALA A 207 -3.58 8.47 7.44
CA ALA A 207 -2.37 9.25 7.15
C ALA A 207 -1.16 8.34 6.89
N ALA A 208 -0.96 7.30 7.71
CA ALA A 208 0.14 6.36 7.54
C ALA A 208 0.03 5.57 6.22
N ARG A 209 -1.20 5.17 5.86
CA ARG A 209 -1.48 4.57 4.54
C ARG A 209 -1.17 5.54 3.39
N ALA A 210 -1.57 6.81 3.51
CA ALA A 210 -1.27 7.83 2.50
C ALA A 210 0.24 8.13 2.38
N ASP A 211 1.01 8.01 3.47
CA ASP A 211 2.46 8.11 3.46
C ASP A 211 3.09 6.99 2.62
N LEU A 212 2.77 5.71 2.90
CA LEU A 212 3.32 4.62 2.09
C LEU A 212 2.90 4.75 0.62
N PHE A 213 1.64 5.05 0.35
CA PHE A 213 1.13 5.18 -1.01
C PHE A 213 1.83 6.30 -1.79
N ARG A 214 2.03 7.50 -1.23
CA ARG A 214 2.68 8.60 -1.97
C ARG A 214 4.13 8.29 -2.32
N TYR A 215 4.85 7.55 -1.48
CA TYR A 215 6.21 7.12 -1.79
C TYR A 215 6.23 6.16 -2.96
N LEU A 216 5.37 5.14 -2.94
CA LEU A 216 5.21 4.16 -4.02
C LEU A 216 4.75 4.84 -5.32
N LEU A 217 3.79 5.75 -5.23
CA LEU A 217 3.25 6.46 -6.38
C LEU A 217 4.31 7.30 -7.09
N VAL A 218 5.02 8.14 -6.33
CA VAL A 218 6.03 9.03 -6.92
C VAL A 218 7.30 8.27 -7.31
N TYR A 219 7.66 7.18 -6.62
CA TYR A 219 8.76 6.33 -7.07
C TYR A 219 8.46 5.71 -8.44
N GLN A 220 7.24 5.21 -8.65
CA GLN A 220 6.88 4.52 -9.88
C GLN A 220 6.62 5.48 -11.05
N ILE A 221 5.87 6.57 -10.81
CA ILE A 221 5.43 7.48 -11.87
C ILE A 221 6.30 8.74 -11.96
N GLY A 222 6.92 9.17 -10.86
CA GLY A 222 7.48 10.51 -10.72
C GLY A 222 6.39 11.58 -10.58
N GLY A 223 6.79 12.83 -10.72
CA GLY A 223 5.91 13.99 -10.72
C GLY A 223 5.86 14.70 -9.38
N ILE A 224 4.76 15.41 -9.14
CA ILE A 224 4.52 16.20 -7.94
C ILE A 224 3.33 15.60 -7.19
N TYR A 225 3.58 15.06 -6.00
CA TYR A 225 2.55 14.78 -5.03
C TYR A 225 2.32 15.98 -4.12
N LEU A 226 1.05 16.29 -3.84
CA LEU A 226 0.62 17.22 -2.80
C LEU A 226 -0.49 16.60 -1.94
N ASP A 227 -0.46 16.83 -0.63
CA ASP A 227 -1.64 16.63 0.22
C ASP A 227 -2.85 17.35 -0.42
N VAL A 228 -4.03 16.72 -0.41
CA VAL A 228 -5.24 17.23 -1.11
C VAL A 228 -5.69 18.63 -0.64
N LYS A 229 -5.32 19.00 0.59
CA LYS A 229 -5.60 20.32 1.19
C LYS A 229 -4.52 21.35 0.95
N SER A 230 -3.43 20.98 0.27
CA SER A 230 -2.30 21.86 -0.03
C SER A 230 -2.42 22.40 -1.45
N SER A 231 -1.70 23.49 -1.72
CA SER A 231 -1.78 24.24 -2.98
C SER A 231 -0.44 24.88 -3.33
N VAL A 232 -0.46 25.71 -4.37
CA VAL A 232 0.65 26.57 -4.78
C VAL A 232 0.16 27.97 -5.15
N THR A 233 1.02 28.96 -4.98
CA THR A 233 0.83 30.35 -5.46
C THR A 233 1.64 30.67 -6.70
N THR A 234 2.58 29.80 -7.07
CA THR A 234 3.49 29.96 -8.21
C THR A 234 3.33 28.76 -9.13
N PRO A 235 3.29 28.94 -10.46
CA PRO A 235 3.25 27.83 -11.42
C PRO A 235 4.44 26.87 -11.23
N PHE A 236 4.22 25.57 -11.40
CA PHE A 236 5.28 24.57 -11.24
C PHE A 236 6.40 24.72 -12.26
N ASP A 237 6.12 25.26 -13.44
CA ASP A 237 7.14 25.55 -14.46
C ASP A 237 8.16 26.62 -14.00
N ASP A 238 7.79 27.46 -13.03
CA ASP A 238 8.69 28.46 -12.43
C ASP A 238 9.46 27.89 -11.21
N ILE A 239 9.03 26.73 -10.69
CA ILE A 239 9.58 26.08 -9.51
C ILE A 239 10.52 24.94 -9.90
N VAL A 240 10.11 24.09 -10.84
CA VAL A 240 10.79 22.84 -11.24
C VAL A 240 11.62 23.09 -12.48
N ARG A 241 12.92 22.81 -12.41
CA ARG A 241 13.87 22.93 -13.51
C ARG A 241 13.95 21.63 -14.29
N ASN A 242 14.32 21.73 -15.56
CA ASN A 242 14.40 20.56 -16.46
C ASN A 242 15.43 19.50 -16.01
N ASP A 243 16.45 19.91 -15.25
CA ASP A 243 17.51 19.06 -14.71
C ASP A 243 17.26 18.60 -13.26
N ASP A 244 16.14 19.01 -12.65
CA ASP A 244 15.78 18.56 -11.31
C ASP A 244 15.34 17.08 -11.35
N GLN A 245 15.90 16.29 -10.44
CA GLN A 245 15.49 14.90 -10.18
C GLN A 245 14.76 14.74 -8.84
N TYR A 246 15.00 15.64 -7.90
CA TYR A 246 14.33 15.67 -6.60
C TYR A 246 14.39 17.07 -6.00
N LEU A 247 13.26 17.57 -5.51
CA LEU A 247 13.21 18.79 -4.68
C LEU A 247 12.98 18.41 -3.22
N LEU A 248 13.90 18.82 -2.36
CA LEU A 248 13.87 18.51 -0.93
C LEU A 248 13.73 19.78 -0.10
N SER A 249 12.87 19.75 0.92
CA SER A 249 12.54 20.92 1.74
C SER A 249 12.49 20.56 3.22
N GLN A 250 12.78 21.53 4.08
CA GLN A 250 12.58 21.46 5.53
C GLN A 250 11.69 22.61 5.97
N TRP A 251 11.15 22.53 7.18
CA TRP A 251 10.44 23.65 7.78
C TRP A 251 11.40 24.80 8.10
N ARG A 252 10.94 26.04 7.89
CA ARG A 252 11.68 27.22 8.35
C ARG A 252 11.51 27.33 9.86
N ASN A 253 12.59 27.18 10.60
CA ASN A 253 12.61 27.22 12.06
C ASN A 253 13.20 28.53 12.65
N GLY A 254 13.38 29.56 11.81
CA GLY A 254 13.82 30.89 12.27
C GLY A 254 12.77 31.60 13.13
N GLU A 255 13.20 32.61 13.89
CA GLU A 255 12.38 33.21 14.96
C GLU A 255 11.05 33.81 14.50
N GLU A 256 11.06 34.41 13.31
CA GLU A 256 9.91 35.05 12.66
C GLU A 256 9.09 34.08 11.78
N SER A 257 9.43 32.80 11.77
CA SER A 257 8.73 31.82 10.93
C SER A 257 7.41 31.39 11.56
N ARG A 258 6.33 31.40 10.77
CA ARG A 258 5.03 30.83 11.18
C ARG A 258 5.08 29.32 11.46
N TYR A 259 6.13 28.63 11.00
CA TYR A 259 6.36 27.20 11.23
C TYR A 259 7.48 26.95 12.25
N ARG A 260 7.83 27.94 13.09
CA ARG A 260 8.80 27.76 14.17
C ARG A 260 8.40 26.57 15.06
N GLY A 261 9.34 25.63 15.23
CA GLY A 261 9.14 24.40 16.00
C GLY A 261 8.60 23.22 15.19
N PHE A 262 8.17 23.41 13.94
CA PHE A 262 7.67 22.30 13.12
C PHE A 262 8.81 21.36 12.74
N GLY A 263 8.52 20.06 12.81
CA GLY A 263 9.45 19.01 12.40
C GLY A 263 10.66 18.80 13.32
N LEU A 264 10.70 19.46 14.48
CA LEU A 264 11.75 19.29 15.47
C LEU A 264 11.42 18.11 16.39
N HIS A 265 11.82 16.92 15.96
CA HIS A 265 11.62 15.67 16.70
C HIS A 265 12.90 15.24 17.41
N ALA A 266 12.77 14.69 18.63
CA ALA A 266 13.90 14.16 19.39
C ALA A 266 14.71 13.12 18.58
N ASP A 267 14.02 12.33 17.75
CA ASP A 267 14.58 11.33 16.84
C ASP A 267 15.55 11.91 15.79
N LEU A 268 15.49 13.22 15.52
CA LEU A 268 16.25 13.88 14.44
C LEU A 268 17.31 14.86 14.94
N VAL A 269 17.26 15.32 16.20
CA VAL A 269 18.09 16.42 16.72
C VAL A 269 19.58 16.26 16.44
N ASN A 270 20.12 15.04 16.57
CA ASN A 270 21.55 14.75 16.39
C ASN A 270 21.90 14.22 14.99
N VAL A 271 20.92 14.14 14.09
CA VAL A 271 21.07 13.52 12.76
C VAL A 271 20.85 14.55 11.67
N ILE A 272 19.80 15.35 11.77
CA ILE A 272 19.37 16.26 10.71
C ILE A 272 19.22 17.66 11.30
N PRO A 273 20.17 18.57 11.03
CA PRO A 273 20.03 19.97 11.38
C PRO A 273 18.72 20.52 10.81
N ASP A 274 18.03 21.37 11.58
CA ASP A 274 16.74 21.98 11.25
C ASP A 274 15.52 21.04 11.19
N GLY A 275 15.70 19.77 11.58
CA GLY A 275 14.60 18.81 11.77
C GLY A 275 14.21 18.05 10.51
N GLU A 276 12.95 17.62 10.44
CA GLU A 276 12.44 16.74 9.38
C GLU A 276 12.47 17.38 7.97
N TYR A 277 12.63 16.52 6.95
CA TYR A 277 12.24 16.83 5.60
C TYR A 277 10.73 16.75 5.43
N GLN A 278 10.17 17.69 4.68
CA GLN A 278 8.75 17.74 4.35
C GLN A 278 8.38 16.62 3.38
N GLN A 279 7.29 15.90 3.69
CA GLN A 279 6.74 14.82 2.85
C GLN A 279 5.26 15.01 2.50
N TRP A 280 4.64 16.10 2.97
CA TRP A 280 3.31 16.53 2.54
C TRP A 280 3.29 17.00 1.07
N HIS A 281 4.47 17.31 0.52
CA HIS A 281 4.74 17.36 -0.91
C HIS A 281 5.95 16.47 -1.21
N ILE A 282 5.94 15.83 -2.39
CA ILE A 282 7.08 15.05 -2.89
C ILE A 282 7.20 15.35 -4.38
N ILE A 283 8.39 15.74 -4.81
CA ILE A 283 8.65 16.20 -6.18
C ILE A 283 9.88 15.45 -6.67
N ALA A 284 9.68 14.46 -7.53
CA ALA A 284 10.77 13.59 -7.94
C ALA A 284 10.59 13.01 -9.35
N ALA A 285 11.70 12.68 -9.97
CA ALA A 285 11.73 11.80 -11.12
C ALA A 285 11.41 10.35 -10.69
N ALA A 286 10.80 9.57 -11.60
CA ALA A 286 10.56 8.15 -11.37
C ALA A 286 11.87 7.41 -11.10
N GLY A 287 11.85 6.46 -10.17
CA GLY A 287 13.00 5.62 -9.79
C GLY A 287 14.03 6.32 -8.90
N HIS A 288 13.77 7.53 -8.38
CA HIS A 288 14.77 8.26 -7.60
C HIS A 288 15.16 7.52 -6.31
N LYS A 289 16.48 7.40 -6.05
CA LYS A 289 17.04 6.58 -4.96
C LYS A 289 16.65 7.02 -3.56
N PHE A 290 16.26 8.29 -3.38
CA PHE A 290 15.65 8.72 -2.12
C PHE A 290 14.35 7.98 -1.83
N LEU A 291 13.45 7.86 -2.79
CA LEU A 291 12.17 7.18 -2.55
C LEU A 291 12.35 5.67 -2.45
N GLU A 292 13.29 5.08 -3.19
CA GLU A 292 13.67 3.68 -2.97
C GLU A 292 14.09 3.44 -1.50
N ALA A 293 14.99 4.26 -0.97
CA ALA A 293 15.43 4.17 0.42
C ALA A 293 14.29 4.40 1.42
N VAL A 294 13.38 5.35 1.13
CA VAL A 294 12.20 5.61 1.96
C VAL A 294 11.27 4.41 1.97
N ILE A 295 10.91 3.85 0.81
CA ILE A 295 10.03 2.69 0.71
C ILE A 295 10.63 1.51 1.48
N LEU A 296 11.90 1.19 1.25
CA LEU A 296 12.58 0.11 1.96
C LEU A 296 12.62 0.33 3.47
N ARG A 297 12.84 1.58 3.93
CA ARG A 297 12.81 1.91 5.35
C ARG A 297 11.42 1.73 5.94
N VAL A 298 10.38 2.22 5.27
CA VAL A 298 9.00 2.13 5.75
C VAL A 298 8.52 0.68 5.79
N LEU A 299 8.83 -0.13 4.78
CA LEU A 299 8.50 -1.56 4.78
C LEU A 299 9.18 -2.29 5.94
N ARG A 300 10.46 -1.98 6.22
CA ARG A 300 11.16 -2.52 7.39
C ARG A 300 10.52 -2.06 8.71
N ASN A 301 10.17 -0.78 8.81
CA ASN A 301 9.50 -0.26 10.00
C ASN A 301 8.16 -0.97 10.23
N ILE A 302 7.39 -1.27 9.17
CA ILE A 302 6.13 -2.03 9.26
C ILE A 302 6.41 -3.46 9.73
N ASP A 303 7.39 -4.13 9.14
CA ASP A 303 7.73 -5.53 9.47
C ASP A 303 8.26 -5.70 10.90
N SER A 304 9.06 -4.75 11.38
CA SER A 304 9.66 -4.79 12.71
C SER A 304 8.92 -3.97 13.77
N TYR A 305 7.72 -3.47 13.46
CA TYR A 305 6.98 -2.54 14.32
C TYR A 305 6.74 -3.12 15.71
N ARG A 306 7.05 -2.35 16.75
CA ARG A 306 6.76 -2.67 18.15
C ARG A 306 6.19 -1.46 18.86
N VAL A 307 5.02 -1.63 19.47
CA VAL A 307 4.31 -0.54 20.17
C VAL A 307 5.21 0.12 21.23
N GLU A 308 6.03 -0.66 21.92
CA GLU A 308 6.91 -0.19 22.99
C GLU A 308 8.06 0.70 22.48
N LEU A 309 8.47 0.52 21.23
CA LEU A 309 9.59 1.25 20.61
C LEU A 309 9.10 2.39 19.73
N ASP A 310 8.14 2.09 18.85
CA ASP A 310 7.67 3.00 17.81
C ASP A 310 6.52 3.89 18.30
N GLY A 311 5.77 3.42 19.30
CA GLY A 311 4.62 4.12 19.86
C GLY A 311 3.36 4.04 18.98
N THR A 312 2.27 4.64 19.45
CA THR A 312 0.99 4.71 18.73
C THR A 312 0.64 6.15 18.37
N GLY A 313 -0.53 6.36 17.77
CA GLY A 313 -1.08 7.69 17.58
C GLY A 313 -0.20 8.55 16.68
N TRP A 314 0.04 9.80 17.08
CA TRP A 314 0.86 10.72 16.32
C TRP A 314 2.30 10.24 16.12
N ILE A 315 3.02 9.95 17.21
CA ILE A 315 4.45 9.62 17.16
C ILE A 315 4.70 8.30 16.41
N GLY A 316 3.81 7.31 16.61
CA GLY A 316 3.87 6.04 15.89
C GLY A 316 3.78 6.23 14.37
N VAL A 317 2.86 7.09 13.90
CA VAL A 317 2.77 7.42 12.47
C VAL A 317 4.05 8.10 11.99
N LEU A 318 4.55 9.10 12.71
CA LEU A 318 5.76 9.82 12.30
C LEU A 318 6.97 8.89 12.12
N ARG A 319 7.17 7.97 13.06
CA ARG A 319 8.29 7.00 13.08
C ARG A 319 8.13 5.87 12.08
N THR A 320 6.91 5.36 11.88
CA THR A 320 6.68 4.17 11.06
C THR A 320 6.66 4.52 9.58
N THR A 321 5.83 5.49 9.17
CA THR A 321 5.59 5.83 7.76
C THR A 321 5.82 7.31 7.45
N GLY A 322 5.74 8.18 8.46
CA GLY A 322 5.69 9.62 8.29
C GLY A 322 7.07 10.29 8.14
N PRO A 323 7.14 11.61 8.44
CA PRO A 323 8.31 12.41 8.12
C PRO A 323 9.59 12.03 8.87
N ILE A 324 9.53 11.38 10.04
CA ILE A 324 10.75 10.88 10.70
C ILE A 324 11.34 9.72 9.87
N ALA A 325 10.51 8.75 9.46
CA ALA A 325 10.93 7.64 8.60
C ALA A 325 11.52 8.15 7.27
N TYR A 326 10.79 9.07 6.63
CA TYR A 326 11.20 9.72 5.39
C TYR A 326 12.56 10.42 5.53
N SER A 327 12.73 11.19 6.61
CA SER A 327 13.94 11.98 6.82
C SER A 327 15.18 11.11 7.08
N LEU A 328 15.03 10.10 7.94
CA LEU A 328 16.10 9.16 8.27
C LEU A 328 16.50 8.29 7.06
N ALA A 329 15.57 8.01 6.15
CA ALA A 329 15.87 7.29 4.92
C ALA A 329 16.65 8.15 3.92
N ILE A 330 16.28 9.43 3.74
CA ILE A 330 16.90 10.31 2.74
C ILE A 330 18.29 10.81 3.18
N HIS A 331 18.43 11.20 4.46
CA HIS A 331 19.59 11.94 4.93
C HIS A 331 20.95 11.28 4.60
N PRO A 332 21.14 9.96 4.78
CA PRO A 332 22.42 9.31 4.47
C PRO A 332 22.82 9.39 2.99
N HIS A 333 21.84 9.50 2.08
CA HIS A 333 22.07 9.47 0.64
C HIS A 333 22.28 10.85 0.02
N ARG A 334 22.05 11.94 0.77
CA ARG A 334 22.10 13.32 0.24
C ARG A 334 23.40 13.68 -0.46
N LYS A 335 24.55 13.17 0.01
CA LYS A 335 25.85 13.48 -0.61
C LYS A 335 26.08 12.77 -1.94
N THR A 336 25.28 11.75 -2.25
CA THR A 336 25.49 10.85 -3.40
C THR A 336 24.42 10.95 -4.47
N GLN A 337 23.28 11.59 -4.17
CA GLN A 337 22.14 11.69 -5.08
C GLN A 337 21.90 13.14 -5.48
N LEU A 338 21.58 13.34 -6.77
CA LEU A 338 21.25 14.65 -7.31
C LEU A 338 19.91 15.11 -6.75
N HIS A 339 19.93 16.22 -6.03
CA HIS A 339 18.74 16.84 -5.47
C HIS A 339 18.98 18.33 -5.31
N ARG A 340 17.90 19.11 -5.31
CA ARG A 340 17.96 20.53 -5.01
C ARG A 340 17.20 20.82 -3.73
N MET A 341 17.87 21.50 -2.80
CA MET A 341 17.21 22.04 -1.62
C MET A 341 16.38 23.27 -2.03
N ILE A 342 15.12 23.32 -1.59
CA ILE A 342 14.25 24.47 -1.78
C ILE A 342 13.63 24.93 -0.46
N ASP A 343 13.34 26.22 -0.38
CA ASP A 343 12.42 26.76 0.60
C ASP A 343 11.01 26.66 -0.01
N ALA A 344 10.24 25.66 0.43
CA ALA A 344 8.92 25.38 -0.14
C ALA A 344 7.98 26.58 -0.03
N GLU A 345 8.02 27.31 1.08
CA GLU A 345 7.15 28.47 1.28
C GLU A 345 7.53 29.60 0.32
N LYS A 346 8.82 29.94 0.22
CA LYS A 346 9.29 30.99 -0.71
C LYS A 346 9.08 30.60 -2.17
N ALA A 347 9.17 29.32 -2.50
CA ALA A 347 8.85 28.79 -3.82
C ALA A 347 7.34 28.84 -4.14
N GLY A 348 6.50 29.13 -3.15
CA GLY A 348 5.06 29.31 -3.33
C GLY A 348 4.21 28.10 -2.96
N PHE A 349 4.76 27.06 -2.32
CA PHE A 349 3.95 25.96 -1.80
C PHE A 349 3.17 26.38 -0.55
N LEU A 350 1.89 26.00 -0.51
CA LEU A 350 0.97 26.29 0.58
C LEU A 350 0.59 24.99 1.30
N PHE A 351 1.13 24.81 2.50
CA PHE A 351 0.71 23.73 3.39
C PHE A 351 -0.65 24.05 4.00
N LYS A 352 -1.63 23.14 3.86
CA LYS A 352 -3.00 23.29 4.41
C LYS A 352 -3.69 24.58 3.95
N ALA A 353 -3.76 24.79 2.63
CA ALA A 353 -4.52 25.88 2.01
C ALA A 353 -6.03 25.78 2.26
N VAL A 354 -6.57 24.57 2.42
CA VAL A 354 -7.98 24.33 2.76
C VAL A 354 -8.11 24.02 4.25
N PRO A 355 -9.00 24.73 5.00
CA PRO A 355 -9.26 24.45 6.40
C PRO A 355 -9.76 23.01 6.63
N ARG A 356 -9.54 22.49 7.84
CA ARG A 356 -10.06 21.18 8.22
C ARG A 356 -11.49 21.33 8.79
N PRO A 357 -12.47 20.52 8.36
CA PRO A 357 -13.76 20.43 9.04
C PRO A 357 -13.56 20.02 10.51
N GLU A 358 -14.22 20.71 11.43
CA GLU A 358 -14.03 20.57 12.89
C GLU A 358 -14.32 19.16 13.43
N THR A 359 -15.00 18.31 12.66
CA THR A 359 -15.60 17.05 13.14
C THR A 359 -14.82 15.76 12.83
N THR A 360 -13.62 15.83 12.24
CA THR A 360 -12.85 14.60 11.96
C THR A 360 -11.90 14.25 13.10
N ALA A 361 -12.18 13.14 13.81
CA ALA A 361 -11.25 12.53 14.75
C ALA A 361 -9.88 12.37 14.09
N HIS A 362 -8.84 12.95 14.69
CA HIS A 362 -7.47 12.84 14.20
C HIS A 362 -6.75 11.73 14.96
N TYR A 363 -5.92 10.98 14.24
CA TYR A 363 -5.21 9.82 14.78
C TYR A 363 -4.21 10.17 15.89
N THR A 364 -4.00 11.46 16.17
CA THR A 364 -3.02 11.97 17.13
C THR A 364 -3.13 11.34 18.52
N THR A 365 -4.34 11.04 18.98
CA THR A 365 -4.60 10.53 20.33
C THR A 365 -4.93 9.04 20.37
N PHE A 366 -4.82 8.34 19.24
CA PHE A 366 -5.15 6.92 19.19
C PHE A 366 -4.10 6.09 19.95
N SER A 367 -4.57 5.16 20.79
CA SER A 367 -3.75 4.17 21.50
C SER A 367 -3.66 2.83 20.77
N ILE A 368 -4.34 2.72 19.63
CA ILE A 368 -4.37 1.50 18.81
C ILE A 368 -3.02 1.37 18.09
N PRO A 369 -2.42 0.17 17.97
CA PRO A 369 -1.19 -0.03 17.21
C PRO A 369 -1.26 0.50 15.77
N ILE A 370 -0.17 1.10 15.27
CA ILE A 370 -0.07 1.54 13.86
C ILE A 370 -0.13 0.35 12.92
N VAL A 371 0.54 -0.75 13.30
CA VAL A 371 0.62 -2.00 12.54
C VAL A 371 -0.03 -3.11 13.35
N SER A 372 -0.84 -3.94 12.68
CA SER A 372 -1.61 -5.05 13.27
C SER A 372 -1.39 -6.36 12.55
#